data_AF-A0A496QHC9-F1
#
_entry.id   AF-A0A496QHC9-F1
#
_cell.length_a   1.000
_cell.length_b   1.000
_cell.length_c   1.000
_cell.angle_alpha   90.00
_cell.angle_beta   90.00
_cell.angle_gamma   90.00
#
_symmetry.space_group_name_H-M   'P 1'
#
loop_
_entity.id
_entity.type
_entity.pdbx_description
1 polymer ?
#
loop_
_entity_poly.entity_id
_entity_poly.type
_entity_poly.pdbx_seq_one_letter_code
_entity_poly.pdbx_strand_id
1 'polypeptide(L)' 'KCNPAVIVGMPVGFVNAAESKEMLMGQTGIPFITIEGRKGGSTLSASVVNQLAEMALAGFKR' A
#
# COMPACT_ATOMS: atom_id res chain seq x y z
N LYS A 1 19.46 -0.15 5.78
CA LYS A 1 18.07 -0.13 6.33
C LYS A 1 17.29 0.92 5.55
N CYS A 2 16.12 0.60 5.01
CA CYS A 2 15.22 1.61 4.44
C CYS A 2 14.30 2.15 5.55
N ASN A 3 13.96 3.43 5.48
CA ASN A 3 12.97 4.06 6.37
C ASN A 3 11.92 4.78 5.49
N PRO A 4 11.02 4.03 4.84
CA PRO A 4 10.04 4.61 3.94
C PRO A 4 8.99 5.42 4.72
N ALA A 5 8.50 6.50 4.13
CA ALA A 5 7.44 7.32 4.73
C ALA A 5 6.08 6.59 4.76
N VAL A 6 5.82 5.72 3.78
CA VAL A 6 4.61 4.89 3.68
C VAL A 6 4.90 3.65 2.83
N ILE A 7 4.21 2.54 3.10
CA ILE A 7 4.27 1.30 2.31
C ILE A 7 2.94 1.08 1.58
N VAL A 8 2.96 0.91 0.26
CA VAL A 8 1.80 0.45 -0.54
C VAL A 8 2.00 -1.03 -0.87
N GLY A 9 1.52 -1.90 0.01
CA GLY A 9 1.74 -3.35 -0.07
C GLY A 9 0.62 -4.06 -0.81
N MET A 10 0.68 -4.14 -2.14
CA MET A 10 -0.33 -4.85 -2.94
C MET A 10 0.22 -6.07 -3.71
N PRO A 11 1.00 -7.00 -3.10
CA PRO A 11 1.35 -8.22 -3.79
C PRO A 11 0.09 -9.02 -4.16
N VAL A 12 0.08 -9.58 -5.37
CA VAL A 12 -0.95 -10.51 -5.85
C VAL A 12 -0.32 -11.87 -6.05
N GLY A 13 -1.03 -12.92 -5.66
CA GLY A 13 -0.55 -14.28 -5.88
C GLY A 13 -1.22 -15.31 -5.00
N PHE A 14 -0.92 -16.57 -5.33
CA PHE A 14 -1.41 -17.73 -4.59
C PHE A 14 -0.41 -18.20 -3.52
N VAL A 15 0.83 -17.75 -3.59
CA VAL A 15 1.91 -18.12 -2.68
C VAL A 15 2.39 -16.87 -1.96
N ASN A 16 2.37 -16.87 -0.62
CA ASN A 16 2.91 -15.84 0.27
C ASN A 16 2.29 -14.43 0.14
N ALA A 17 1.34 -14.19 -0.77
CA ALA A 17 0.73 -12.88 -0.95
C ALA A 17 -0.16 -12.49 0.24
N ALA A 18 -0.94 -13.44 0.77
CA ALA A 18 -1.77 -13.18 1.96
C ALA A 18 -0.89 -13.04 3.20
N GLU A 19 0.02 -13.99 3.40
CA GLU A 19 0.92 -14.07 4.56
C GLU A 19 1.82 -12.82 4.66
N SER A 20 2.39 -12.36 3.54
CA SER A 20 3.22 -11.13 3.54
C SER A 20 2.43 -9.87 3.89
N LYS A 21 1.14 -9.80 3.51
CA LYS A 21 0.28 -8.67 3.86
C LYS A 21 -0.20 -8.75 5.31
N GLU A 22 -0.44 -9.94 5.84
CA GLU A 22 -0.71 -10.15 7.26
C GLU A 22 0.48 -9.70 8.12
N MET A 23 1.71 -10.03 7.71
CA MET A 23 2.92 -9.51 8.36
C MET A 23 3.01 -7.98 8.31
N LEU A 24 2.66 -7.36 7.18
CA LEU A 24 2.60 -5.90 7.06
C LEU A 24 1.49 -5.27 7.92
N MET A 25 0.37 -5.95 8.09
CA MET A 25 -0.73 -5.49 8.96
C MET A 25 -0.39 -5.63 10.45
N GLY A 26 0.46 -6.59 10.81
CA GLY A 26 0.92 -6.81 12.19
C GLY A 26 2.03 -5.87 12.67
N GLN A 27 2.69 -5.14 11.78
CA GLN A 27 3.71 -4.15 12.19
C GLN A 27 3.09 -2.79 12.51
N THR A 28 3.74 -2.02 13.38
CA THR A 28 3.26 -0.70 13.86
C THR A 28 4.24 0.44 13.62
N GLY A 29 5.37 0.18 12.96
CA GLY A 29 6.47 1.14 12.82
C GLY A 29 6.35 2.08 11.64
N ILE A 30 5.71 1.65 10.55
CA ILE A 30 5.61 2.41 9.30
C ILE A 30 4.15 2.45 8.84
N PRO A 31 3.59 3.62 8.49
CA PRO A 31 2.27 3.73 7.89
C PRO A 31 2.16 2.88 6.61
N PHE A 32 1.03 2.22 6.40
CA PHE A 32 0.86 1.37 5.23
C PHE A 32 -0.57 1.42 4.67
N ILE A 33 -0.69 1.04 3.40
CA ILE A 33 -1.94 0.79 2.70
C ILE A 33 -1.81 -0.57 2.04
N THR A 34 -2.77 -1.46 2.32
CA THR A 34 -2.81 -2.84 1.83
C THR A 34 -4.26 -3.30 1.71
N ILE A 35 -4.47 -4.50 1.16
CA ILE A 35 -5.76 -5.20 1.16
C ILE A 35 -5.57 -6.62 1.67
N GLU A 36 -6.59 -7.22 2.26
CA GLU A 36 -6.51 -8.59 2.78
C GLU A 36 -6.50 -9.67 1.67
N GLY A 37 -6.07 -10.89 2.03
CA GLY A 37 -6.14 -12.06 1.17
C GLY A 37 -5.14 -12.07 0.01
N ARG A 38 -5.52 -12.67 -1.13
CA ARG A 38 -4.59 -12.96 -2.25
C ARG A 38 -4.62 -11.97 -3.41
N LYS A 39 -5.59 -11.06 -3.42
CA LYS A 39 -5.75 -10.04 -4.47
C LYS A 39 -4.73 -8.90 -4.28
N GLY A 40 -4.39 -8.23 -5.37
CA GLY A 40 -3.39 -7.17 -5.40
C GLY A 40 -3.06 -6.78 -6.83
N GLY A 41 -1.84 -6.28 -7.05
CA GLY A 41 -1.25 -6.03 -8.36
C GLY A 41 -0.91 -4.56 -8.59
N SER A 42 -0.15 -4.32 -9.66
CA SER A 42 0.34 -2.99 -10.03
C SER A 42 -0.78 -1.98 -10.25
N THR A 43 -1.92 -2.40 -10.81
CA THR A 43 -3.08 -1.51 -10.99
C THR A 43 -3.60 -0.96 -9.67
N LEU A 44 -3.74 -1.81 -8.64
CA LEU A 44 -4.19 -1.37 -7.32
C LEU A 44 -3.14 -0.48 -6.63
N SER A 45 -1.85 -0.83 -6.73
CA SER A 45 -0.77 0.03 -6.25
C SER A 45 -0.79 1.41 -6.91
N ALA A 46 -0.91 1.46 -8.24
CA ALA A 46 -0.94 2.70 -9.00
C ALA A 46 -2.16 3.54 -8.64
N SER A 47 -3.34 2.95 -8.49
CA SER A 47 -4.54 3.64 -8.03
C SER A 47 -4.36 4.31 -6.67
N VAL A 48 -3.72 3.64 -5.71
CA VAL A 48 -3.42 4.23 -4.40
C VAL A 48 -2.48 5.43 -4.55
N VAL A 49 -1.40 5.29 -5.31
CA VAL A 49 -0.45 6.39 -5.52
C VAL A 49 -1.12 7.58 -6.22
N ASN A 50 -1.92 7.32 -7.26
CA ASN A 50 -2.66 8.37 -7.97
C ASN A 50 -3.63 9.10 -7.03
N GLN A 51 -4.38 8.37 -6.20
CA GLN A 51 -5.31 9.00 -5.27
C GLN A 51 -4.59 9.85 -4.21
N LEU A 52 -3.44 9.38 -3.69
CA LEU A 52 -2.62 10.17 -2.77
C LEU A 52 -2.13 11.47 -3.44
N ALA A 53 -1.72 11.39 -4.71
CA ALA A 53 -1.32 12.57 -5.47
C ALA A 53 -2.51 13.54 -5.69
N GLU A 54 -3.70 13.02 -6.04
CA GLU A 54 -4.90 13.84 -6.17
C GLU A 54 -5.27 14.55 -4.85
N MET A 55 -5.22 13.84 -3.73
CA MET A 55 -5.49 14.41 -2.40
C MET A 55 -4.49 15.52 -2.05
N ALA A 56 -3.20 15.30 -2.35
CA ALA A 56 -2.17 16.31 -2.14
C ALA A 56 -2.45 17.56 -3.00
N LEU A 57 -2.69 17.37 -4.31
CA LEU A 57 -2.97 18.46 -5.24
C LEU A 57 -4.27 19.22 -4.92
N ALA A 58 -5.30 18.53 -4.44
CA ALA A 58 -6.55 19.16 -4.00
C ALA A 58 -6.34 20.04 -2.76
N GLY A 59 -5.43 19.65 -1.86
CA GLY A 59 -5.00 20.48 -0.73
C GLY A 59 -4.21 21.72 -1.15
N PHE A 60 -3.41 21.64 -2.22
CA PHE A 60 -2.68 22.78 -2.79
C PHE A 60 -3.54 23.77 -3.58
N LYS A 61 -4.74 23.37 -4.03
CA LYS A 61 -5.66 24.22 -4.79
C LYS A 61 -6.59 25.09 -3.92
N ARG A 62 -6.43 25.06 -2.59
CA ARG A 62 -7.14 25.95 -1.67
C ARG A 62 -6.31 27.16 -1.28
#